data_AF-A0A533UR37-F1
#
_entry.id   AF-A0A533UR37-F1
#
_cell.length_a   1.000
_cell.length_b   1.000
_cell.length_c   1.000
_cell.angle_alpha   90.00
_cell.angle_beta   90.00
_cell.angle_gamma   90.00
#
_symmetry.space_group_name_H-M   'P 1'
#
loop_
_entity.id
_entity.type
_entity.pdbx_description
1 polymer ?
#
loop_
_entity_poly.entity_id
_entity_poly.type
_entity_poly.pdbx_seq_one_letter_code
_entity_poly.pdbx_strand_id
1 'polypeptide(L)'
;MIDEIMKTKYNSDMEKLTQEIKESKIQHELVEELRKEIRNIHEKLGNVEQEKTILNSLVSKIRDVDANVMICQKTIDNITQEIKESKIQHELVEELRKEIRNIHEKLGNVEQENKTRIEKEKHHEMEQIKNLQNITHQKPDVYENSKKMEPKNKHISLVLSIVLGLVGLSGISHIYLGKIPKGIGILAVSFILIGVAGYFVDITVSQNMLNLLSILHSFGIVPLVGYFGFFAWQIFDARRLCLKYNKYVSERGKLPPWW
;
A
#
# COMPACT_ATOMS: atom_id res chain seq x y z
N MET A 1 -74.44 27.62 98.58
CA MET A 1 -72.99 27.49 98.75
C MET A 1 -72.41 26.32 97.94
N ILE A 2 -72.82 25.06 98.16
CA ILE A 2 -72.28 23.91 97.38
C ILE A 2 -72.60 24.01 95.89
N ASP A 3 -73.83 24.38 95.54
CA ASP A 3 -74.29 24.45 94.14
C ASP A 3 -73.55 25.54 93.31
N GLU A 4 -73.24 26.66 93.97
CA GLU A 4 -72.48 27.76 93.38
C GLU A 4 -70.99 27.41 93.19
N ILE A 5 -70.40 26.66 94.13
CA ILE A 5 -69.06 26.09 94.01
C ILE A 5 -69.00 25.06 92.86
N MET A 6 -70.03 24.23 92.72
CA MET A 6 -70.11 23.25 91.62
C MET A 6 -70.22 23.95 90.26
N LYS A 7 -71.04 25.00 90.16
CA LYS A 7 -71.22 25.76 88.91
C LYS A 7 -69.97 26.52 88.49
N THR A 8 -69.26 27.14 89.44
CA THR A 8 -68.00 27.86 89.17
C THR A 8 -66.89 26.91 88.75
N LYS A 9 -66.76 25.76 89.41
CA LYS A 9 -65.81 24.71 89.01
C LYS A 9 -66.12 24.16 87.61
N TYR A 10 -67.39 23.86 87.33
CA TYR A 10 -67.83 23.40 86.01
C TYR A 10 -67.49 24.41 84.91
N ASN A 11 -67.75 25.70 85.12
CA ASN A 11 -67.41 26.73 84.15
C ASN A 11 -65.89 26.85 83.92
N SER A 12 -65.09 26.80 84.99
CA SER A 12 -63.62 26.84 84.88
C SER A 12 -63.06 25.63 84.12
N ASP A 13 -63.58 24.42 84.41
CA ASP A 13 -63.19 23.20 83.70
C ASP A 13 -63.59 23.26 82.22
N MET A 14 -64.77 23.81 81.91
CA MET A 14 -65.23 24.00 80.53
C MET A 14 -64.41 25.05 79.75
N GLU A 15 -63.99 26.14 80.40
CA GLU A 15 -63.08 27.13 79.78
C GLU A 15 -61.71 26.52 79.49
N LYS A 16 -61.16 25.74 80.44
CA LYS A 16 -59.90 25.03 80.25
C LYS A 16 -59.97 24.03 79.10
N LEU A 17 -61.02 23.20 79.05
CA LEU A 17 -61.26 22.27 77.94
C LEU A 17 -61.38 23.00 76.60
N THR A 18 -62.05 24.16 76.57
CA THR A 18 -62.19 24.96 75.34
C THR A 18 -60.84 25.48 74.85
N GLN A 19 -59.98 25.91 75.77
CA GLN A 19 -58.63 26.37 75.45
C GLN A 19 -57.76 25.21 74.94
N GLU A 20 -57.79 24.05 75.59
CA GLU A 20 -57.07 22.85 75.17
C GLU A 20 -57.50 22.39 73.76
N ILE A 21 -58.80 22.45 73.44
CA ILE A 21 -59.32 22.14 72.09
C ILE A 21 -58.78 23.13 71.04
N LYS A 22 -58.71 24.42 71.36
CA LYS A 22 -58.16 25.43 70.43
C LYS A 22 -56.67 25.20 70.16
N GLU A 23 -55.90 24.95 71.21
CA GLU A 23 -54.47 24.65 71.09
C GLU A 23 -54.25 23.38 70.28
N SER A 24 -55.02 22.31 70.55
CA SER A 24 -54.95 21.07 69.76
C SER A 24 -55.28 21.29 68.28
N LYS A 25 -56.20 22.20 67.95
CA LYS A 25 -56.56 22.50 66.56
C LYS A 25 -55.43 23.23 65.84
N ILE A 26 -54.79 24.21 66.50
CA ILE A 26 -53.63 24.94 65.96
C ILE A 26 -52.46 23.98 65.73
N GLN A 27 -52.18 23.11 66.70
CA GLN A 27 -51.14 22.08 66.57
C GLN A 27 -51.43 21.13 65.40
N HIS A 28 -52.68 20.71 65.20
CA HIS A 28 -53.06 19.86 64.09
C HIS A 28 -52.84 20.54 62.73
N GLU A 29 -53.19 21.83 62.61
CA GLU A 29 -52.98 22.61 61.38
C GLU A 29 -51.49 22.74 61.04
N LEU A 30 -50.65 23.07 62.03
CA LEU A 30 -49.19 23.11 61.87
C LEU A 30 -48.61 21.76 61.45
N VAL A 31 -49.11 20.65 62.04
CA VAL A 31 -48.66 19.30 61.67
C VAL A 31 -49.03 18.96 60.22
N GLU A 32 -50.21 19.36 59.75
CA GLU A 32 -50.61 19.12 58.35
C GLU A 32 -49.80 19.97 57.35
N GLU A 33 -49.43 21.19 57.72
CA GLU A 33 -48.53 22.02 56.91
C GLU A 33 -47.13 21.41 56.83
N LEU A 34 -46.54 21.02 57.97
CA LEU A 34 -45.26 20.31 58.01
C LEU A 34 -45.29 19.00 57.20
N ARG A 35 -46.40 18.25 57.24
CA ARG A 35 -46.57 17.05 56.42
C ARG A 35 -46.56 17.36 54.92
N LYS A 36 -47.15 18.48 54.49
CA LYS A 36 -47.10 18.92 53.08
C LYS A 36 -45.66 19.27 52.68
N GLU A 37 -44.93 19.99 53.53
CA GLU A 37 -43.53 20.33 53.27
C GLU A 37 -42.64 19.08 53.20
N ILE A 38 -42.81 18.14 54.13
CA ILE A 38 -42.08 16.85 54.12
C ILE A 38 -42.33 16.09 52.83
N ARG A 39 -43.59 16.03 52.35
CA ARG A 39 -43.91 15.38 51.07
C ARG A 39 -43.22 16.07 49.88
N ASN A 40 -43.25 17.39 49.83
CA ASN A 40 -42.59 18.16 48.77
C ASN A 40 -41.06 17.95 48.78
N ILE A 41 -40.44 17.94 49.96
CA ILE A 41 -39.00 17.65 50.11
C ILE A 41 -38.70 16.22 49.66
N HIS A 42 -39.53 15.24 50.01
CA HIS A 42 -39.34 13.85 49.62
C HIS A 42 -39.39 13.67 48.09
N GLU A 43 -40.33 14.33 47.42
CA GLU A 43 -40.43 14.34 45.96
C GLU A 43 -39.17 14.96 45.31
N LYS A 44 -38.74 16.13 45.79
CA LYS A 44 -37.50 16.77 45.30
C LYS A 44 -36.27 15.89 45.51
N LEU A 45 -36.16 15.22 46.65
CA LEU A 45 -35.07 14.31 46.94
C LEU A 45 -35.06 13.11 45.97
N GLY A 46 -36.24 12.58 45.64
CA GLY A 46 -36.39 11.53 44.63
C GLY A 46 -35.87 11.96 43.25
N ASN A 47 -36.21 13.18 42.81
CA ASN A 47 -35.73 13.73 41.54
C ASN A 47 -34.20 13.90 41.53
N VAL A 48 -33.62 14.39 42.63
CA VAL A 48 -32.16 14.54 42.77
C VAL A 48 -31.44 13.19 42.70
N GLU A 49 -31.99 12.13 43.30
CA GLU A 49 -31.36 10.80 43.24
C GLU A 49 -31.43 10.20 41.82
N GLN A 50 -32.49 10.50 41.06
CA GLN A 50 -32.57 10.13 39.64
C GLN A 50 -31.51 10.88 38.81
N GLU A 51 -31.40 12.20 38.99
CA GLU A 51 -30.38 13.01 38.32
C GLU A 51 -28.96 12.52 38.61
N LYS A 52 -28.68 12.16 39.86
CA LYS A 52 -27.40 11.57 40.27
C LYS A 52 -27.11 10.24 39.57
N THR A 53 -28.14 9.41 39.35
CA THR A 53 -28.00 8.15 38.61
C THR A 53 -27.65 8.42 37.14
N ILE A 54 -28.31 9.40 36.52
CA ILE A 54 -28.01 9.83 35.14
C ILE A 54 -26.58 10.39 35.07
N LEU A 55 -26.19 11.24 36.02
CA LEU A 55 -24.86 11.83 36.09
C LEU A 55 -23.76 10.74 36.18
N ASN A 56 -23.96 9.72 37.02
CA ASN A 56 -23.01 8.61 37.14
C ASN A 56 -22.82 7.85 35.80
N SER A 57 -23.91 7.63 35.06
CA SER A 57 -23.87 7.02 33.72
C SER A 57 -23.14 7.89 32.69
N LEU A 58 -23.32 9.22 32.76
CA LEU A 58 -22.58 10.14 31.90
C LEU A 58 -21.09 10.15 32.24
N VAL A 59 -20.73 10.15 33.53
CA VAL A 59 -19.34 10.11 33.98
C VAL A 59 -18.63 8.84 33.51
N SER A 60 -19.29 7.68 33.52
CA SER A 60 -18.69 6.45 32.97
C SER A 60 -18.44 6.56 31.47
N LYS A 61 -19.41 7.06 30.69
CA LYS A 61 -19.24 7.28 29.24
C LYS A 61 -18.10 8.26 28.93
N ILE A 62 -17.94 9.31 29.72
CA ILE A 62 -16.81 10.26 29.57
C ILE A 62 -15.48 9.55 29.79
N ARG A 63 -15.37 8.65 30.78
CA ARG A 63 -14.15 7.86 30.99
C ARG A 63 -13.82 6.94 29.82
N ASP A 64 -14.83 6.31 29.21
CA ASP A 64 -14.62 5.47 28.03
C ASP A 64 -14.13 6.28 26.83
N VAL A 65 -14.69 7.49 26.64
CA VAL A 65 -14.23 8.43 25.60
C VAL A 65 -12.78 8.86 25.85
N ASP A 66 -12.42 9.18 27.09
CA ASP A 66 -11.05 9.58 27.46
C ASP A 66 -10.03 8.47 27.17
N ALA A 67 -10.38 7.22 27.48
CA ALA A 67 -9.55 6.05 27.14
C ALA A 67 -9.36 5.90 25.62
N ASN A 68 -10.44 6.09 24.84
CA ASN A 68 -10.36 6.04 23.37
C ASN A 68 -9.50 7.18 22.81
N VAL A 69 -9.60 8.39 23.37
CA VAL A 69 -8.76 9.53 22.98
C VAL A 69 -7.28 9.23 23.24
N MET A 70 -6.95 8.59 24.37
CA MET A 70 -5.57 8.18 24.67
C MET A 70 -5.02 7.16 23.64
N ILE A 71 -5.84 6.20 23.21
CA ILE A 71 -5.45 5.24 22.16
C ILE A 71 -5.22 5.94 20.82
N CYS A 72 -6.12 6.86 20.44
CA CYS A 72 -5.98 7.67 19.23
C CYS A 72 -4.70 8.52 19.27
N GLN A 73 -4.40 9.15 20.41
CA GLN A 73 -3.19 9.94 20.59
C GLN A 73 -1.92 9.11 20.38
N LYS A 74 -1.86 7.91 20.99
CA LYS A 74 -0.73 6.99 20.80
C LYS A 74 -0.56 6.57 19.33
N THR A 75 -1.66 6.37 18.61
CA THR A 75 -1.63 6.04 17.18
C THR A 75 -1.11 7.21 16.35
N ILE A 76 -1.53 8.43 16.67
CA ILE A 76 -1.04 9.67 16.01
C ILE A 76 0.46 9.83 16.24
N ASP A 77 0.95 9.60 17.45
CA ASP A 77 2.37 9.72 17.78
C ASP A 77 3.21 8.70 16.98
N ASN A 78 2.76 7.45 16.89
CA ASN A 78 3.40 6.42 16.07
C ASN A 78 3.47 6.80 14.59
N ILE A 79 2.33 7.22 13.99
CA ILE A 79 2.28 7.65 12.58
C ILE A 79 3.22 8.86 12.36
N THR A 80 3.25 9.81 13.31
CA THR A 80 4.13 10.98 13.23
C THR A 80 5.60 10.57 13.23
N GLN A 81 5.98 9.55 14.00
CA GLN A 81 7.33 9.01 13.98
C GLN A 81 7.65 8.33 12.64
N GLU A 82 6.77 7.49 12.11
CA GLU A 82 6.95 6.83 10.81
C GLU A 82 7.10 7.86 9.67
N ILE A 83 6.35 8.96 9.71
CA ILE A 83 6.49 10.06 8.75
C ILE A 83 7.88 10.72 8.85
N LYS A 84 8.42 10.92 10.06
CA LYS A 84 9.79 11.46 10.23
C LYS A 84 10.83 10.50 9.66
N GLU A 85 10.69 9.20 9.91
CA GLU A 85 11.61 8.17 9.39
C GLU A 85 11.57 8.10 7.86
N SER A 86 10.37 8.11 7.26
CA SER A 86 10.22 8.12 5.79
C SER A 86 10.80 9.38 5.15
N LYS A 87 10.73 10.55 5.81
CA LYS A 87 11.36 11.78 5.32
C LYS A 87 12.88 11.67 5.27
N ILE A 88 13.50 11.03 6.26
CA ILE A 88 14.94 10.76 6.27
C ILE A 88 15.33 9.81 5.12
N GLN A 89 14.53 8.76 4.89
CA GLN A 89 14.76 7.84 3.78
C GLN A 89 14.67 8.56 2.42
N HIS A 90 13.71 9.47 2.24
CA HIS A 90 13.60 10.27 1.02
C HIS A 90 14.83 11.15 0.78
N GLU A 91 15.39 11.74 1.84
CA GLU A 91 16.61 12.55 1.74
C GLU A 91 17.81 11.73 1.26
N LEU A 92 18.02 10.53 1.82
CA LEU A 92 19.05 9.60 1.36
C LEU A 92 18.84 9.15 -0.09
N VAL A 93 17.59 8.90 -0.49
CA VAL A 93 17.25 8.53 -1.88
C VAL A 93 17.57 9.68 -2.85
N GLU A 94 17.35 10.93 -2.46
CA GLU A 94 17.70 12.08 -3.29
C GLU A 94 19.21 12.30 -3.40
N GLU A 95 19.97 12.01 -2.35
CA GLU A 95 21.43 12.01 -2.39
C GLU A 95 21.97 10.92 -3.33
N LEU A 96 21.48 9.68 -3.19
CA LEU A 96 21.81 8.58 -4.11
C LEU A 96 21.43 8.90 -5.56
N ARG A 97 20.28 9.56 -5.80
CA ARG A 97 19.90 10.01 -7.14
C ARG A 97 20.88 11.02 -7.72
N LYS A 98 21.46 11.92 -6.91
CA LYS A 98 22.51 12.85 -7.35
C LYS A 98 23.78 12.11 -7.75
N GLU A 99 24.20 11.12 -6.94
CA GLU A 99 25.38 10.32 -7.25
C GLU A 99 25.21 9.51 -8.55
N ILE A 100 24.05 8.87 -8.76
CA ILE A 100 23.75 8.15 -10.00
C ILE A 100 23.82 9.08 -11.21
N ARG A 101 23.29 10.30 -11.12
CA ARG A 101 23.37 11.31 -12.20
C ARG A 101 24.83 11.67 -12.53
N ASN A 102 25.65 11.91 -11.51
CA ASN A 102 27.08 12.23 -11.69
C ASN A 102 27.84 11.06 -12.36
N ILE A 103 27.58 9.83 -11.93
CA ILE A 103 28.18 8.63 -12.56
C ILE A 103 27.73 8.50 -14.02
N HIS A 104 26.45 8.75 -14.32
CA HIS A 104 25.92 8.69 -15.68
C HIS A 104 26.60 9.69 -16.61
N GLU A 105 26.82 10.92 -16.15
CA GLU A 105 27.54 11.96 -16.89
C GLU A 105 29.01 11.57 -17.14
N LYS A 106 29.72 11.09 -16.10
CA LYS A 106 31.10 10.60 -16.23
C LYS A 106 31.19 9.44 -17.23
N LEU A 107 30.25 8.50 -17.19
CA LEU A 107 30.22 7.38 -18.11
C LEU A 107 30.02 7.84 -19.56
N GLY A 108 29.11 8.80 -19.79
CA GLY A 108 28.90 9.40 -21.11
C GLY A 108 30.17 10.08 -21.66
N ASN A 109 30.87 10.83 -20.81
CA ASN A 109 32.14 11.47 -21.19
C ASN A 109 33.21 10.45 -21.57
N VAL A 110 33.34 9.36 -20.80
CA VAL A 110 34.29 8.26 -21.08
C VAL A 110 33.92 7.52 -22.37
N GLU A 111 32.64 7.27 -22.62
CA GLU A 111 32.18 6.63 -23.86
C GLU A 111 32.50 7.49 -25.08
N GLN A 112 32.29 8.81 -24.96
CA GLN A 112 32.59 9.75 -26.03
C GLN A 112 34.09 9.89 -26.27
N GLU A 113 34.91 9.95 -25.22
CA GLU A 113 36.37 9.94 -25.34
C GLU A 113 36.86 8.69 -26.05
N ASN A 114 36.40 7.50 -25.63
CA ASN A 114 36.79 6.23 -26.27
C ASN A 114 36.36 6.16 -27.74
N LYS A 115 35.17 6.65 -28.08
CA LYS A 115 34.72 6.70 -29.48
C LYS A 115 35.64 7.57 -30.34
N THR A 116 36.05 8.74 -29.84
CA THR A 116 36.99 9.61 -30.57
C THR A 116 38.39 9.00 -30.69
N ARG A 117 38.87 8.26 -29.67
CA ARG A 117 40.15 7.53 -29.74
C ARG A 117 40.11 6.46 -30.83
N ILE A 118 39.04 5.66 -30.88
CA ILE A 118 38.86 4.62 -31.90
C ILE A 118 38.75 5.22 -33.31
N GLU A 119 38.05 6.35 -33.47
CA GLU A 119 37.96 7.04 -34.77
C GLU A 119 39.32 7.56 -35.25
N LYS A 120 40.15 8.10 -34.34
CA LYS A 120 41.52 8.52 -34.65
C LYS A 120 42.42 7.35 -35.04
N GLU A 121 42.36 6.24 -34.31
CA GLU A 121 43.11 5.02 -34.62
C GLU A 121 42.71 4.46 -35.99
N LYS A 122 41.41 4.37 -36.28
CA LYS A 122 40.91 3.94 -37.59
C LYS A 122 41.36 4.87 -38.72
N HIS A 123 41.32 6.19 -38.52
CA HIS A 123 41.80 7.14 -39.52
C HIS A 123 43.28 6.94 -39.82
N HIS A 124 44.09 6.72 -38.77
CA HIS A 124 45.52 6.47 -38.89
C HIS A 124 45.81 5.15 -39.62
N GLU A 125 45.13 4.06 -39.26
CA GLU A 125 45.24 2.77 -39.96
C GLU A 125 44.81 2.89 -41.43
N MET A 126 43.73 3.62 -41.73
CA MET A 126 43.23 3.80 -43.09
C MET A 126 44.19 4.64 -43.96
N GLU A 127 44.89 5.60 -43.36
CA GLU A 127 45.94 6.39 -44.01
C GLU A 127 47.19 5.55 -44.27
N GLN A 128 47.60 4.69 -43.33
CA GLN A 128 48.65 3.70 -43.55
C GLN A 128 48.28 2.72 -44.68
N ILE A 129 47.04 2.21 -44.69
CA ILE A 129 46.54 1.30 -45.74
C ILE A 129 46.51 2.00 -47.10
N LYS A 130 46.09 3.27 -47.19
CA LYS A 130 46.13 4.03 -48.46
C LYS A 130 47.57 4.18 -48.99
N ASN A 131 48.53 4.45 -48.11
CA ASN A 131 49.94 4.53 -48.47
C ASN A 131 50.50 3.16 -48.93
N LEU A 132 50.03 2.05 -48.34
CA LEU A 132 50.35 0.68 -48.76
C LEU A 132 49.67 0.26 -50.08
N GLN A 133 48.43 0.68 -50.30
CA GLN A 133 47.68 0.43 -51.55
C GLN A 133 48.25 1.21 -52.73
N ASN A 134 48.88 2.36 -52.50
CA ASN A 134 49.59 3.12 -53.54
C ASN A 134 50.85 2.38 -54.07
N ILE A 135 51.29 1.32 -53.37
CA ILE A 135 52.48 0.52 -53.71
C ILE A 135 52.10 -0.86 -54.29
N THR A 136 50.84 -1.30 -54.18
CA THR A 136 50.44 -2.67 -54.57
C THR A 136 49.22 -2.67 -55.51
N HIS A 137 49.54 -2.69 -56.79
CA HIS A 137 48.84 -3.17 -57.99
C HIS A 137 47.34 -3.55 -58.01
N GLN A 138 46.70 -3.15 -59.13
CA GLN A 138 45.92 -3.99 -60.06
C GLN A 138 44.70 -4.81 -59.54
N LYS A 139 43.55 -4.48 -60.13
CA LYS A 139 42.23 -5.17 -60.17
C LYS A 139 42.32 -6.67 -60.50
N PRO A 140 41.37 -7.55 -60.10
CA PRO A 140 39.96 -7.62 -60.61
C PRO A 140 38.89 -7.89 -59.51
N ASP A 141 37.68 -7.32 -59.56
CA ASP A 141 36.40 -7.82 -60.15
C ASP A 141 35.86 -9.17 -59.65
N VAL A 142 34.72 -9.17 -58.94
CA VAL A 142 33.53 -10.06 -59.12
C VAL A 142 32.36 -9.52 -58.28
N TYR A 143 31.23 -9.23 -58.94
CA TYR A 143 29.91 -8.99 -58.34
C TYR A 143 29.18 -10.33 -58.22
N GLU A 144 28.69 -10.70 -57.03
CA GLU A 144 27.60 -11.67 -56.92
C GLU A 144 26.57 -11.19 -55.89
N ASN A 145 25.33 -11.19 -56.38
CA ASN A 145 24.15 -10.60 -55.81
C ASN A 145 23.60 -11.51 -54.71
N SER A 146 23.86 -11.19 -53.43
CA SER A 146 23.11 -11.76 -52.31
C SER A 146 22.74 -10.67 -51.33
N LYS A 147 21.46 -10.66 -50.96
CA LYS A 147 20.80 -9.68 -50.09
C LYS A 147 21.66 -9.40 -48.86
N LYS A 148 22.34 -8.26 -48.85
CA LYS A 148 23.21 -7.79 -47.75
C LYS A 148 22.36 -7.67 -46.49
N MET A 149 22.39 -8.68 -45.63
CA MET A 149 21.67 -8.65 -44.36
C MET A 149 22.51 -7.91 -43.33
N GLU A 150 21.97 -6.78 -42.86
CA GLU A 150 22.58 -6.02 -41.79
C GLU A 150 22.52 -6.82 -40.47
N PRO A 151 23.59 -6.79 -39.65
CA PRO A 151 23.59 -7.41 -38.35
C PRO A 151 22.48 -6.81 -37.48
N LYS A 152 21.51 -7.65 -37.06
CA LYS A 152 20.41 -7.18 -36.21
C LYS A 152 20.96 -6.67 -34.88
N ASN A 153 20.54 -5.45 -34.53
CA ASN A 153 21.05 -4.73 -33.38
C ASN A 153 20.64 -5.44 -32.07
N LYS A 154 21.64 -5.91 -31.32
CA LYS A 154 21.48 -6.66 -30.05
C LYS A 154 20.64 -5.89 -29.02
N HIS A 155 20.72 -4.55 -29.05
CA HIS A 155 20.03 -3.68 -28.11
C HIS A 155 18.53 -3.62 -28.38
N ILE A 156 18.12 -3.57 -29.66
CA ILE A 156 16.69 -3.52 -30.03
C ILE A 156 16.01 -4.83 -29.64
N SER A 157 16.62 -5.99 -29.91
CA SER A 157 16.05 -7.28 -29.49
C SER A 157 15.89 -7.41 -27.97
N LEU A 158 16.80 -6.80 -27.20
CA LEU A 158 16.81 -6.83 -25.75
C LEU A 158 15.77 -5.86 -25.18
N VAL A 159 15.68 -4.64 -25.70
CA VAL A 159 14.65 -3.66 -25.34
C VAL A 159 13.26 -4.20 -25.69
N LEU A 160 13.09 -4.83 -26.86
CA LEU A 160 11.81 -5.42 -27.28
C LEU A 160 11.39 -6.57 -26.34
N SER A 161 12.34 -7.40 -25.89
CA SER A 161 12.09 -8.47 -24.91
C SER A 161 11.69 -7.96 -23.53
N ILE A 162 12.26 -6.83 -23.09
CA ILE A 162 11.98 -6.24 -21.77
C ILE A 162 10.65 -5.48 -21.80
N VAL A 163 10.44 -4.63 -22.81
CA VAL A 163 9.26 -3.78 -22.92
C VAL A 163 7.99 -4.60 -23.17
N LEU A 164 8.03 -5.62 -24.03
CA LEU A 164 6.85 -6.46 -24.30
C LEU A 164 6.66 -7.56 -23.24
N GLY A 165 7.74 -7.98 -22.57
CA GLY A 165 7.67 -8.86 -21.42
C GLY A 165 6.92 -8.24 -20.23
N LEU A 166 7.06 -6.92 -20.03
CA LEU A 166 6.30 -6.17 -19.02
C LEU A 166 4.78 -6.09 -19.32
N VAL A 167 4.37 -6.25 -20.58
CA VAL A 167 2.97 -6.19 -21.03
C VAL A 167 2.36 -7.59 -21.16
N GLY A 168 3.05 -8.65 -20.70
CA GLY A 168 2.55 -10.03 -20.75
C GLY A 168 2.57 -10.67 -22.15
N LEU A 169 3.15 -9.99 -23.15
CA LEU A 169 3.31 -10.49 -24.51
C LEU A 169 4.64 -11.25 -24.66
N SER A 170 4.83 -12.20 -23.76
CA SER A 170 5.97 -13.11 -23.72
C SER A 170 5.95 -14.06 -24.92
N GLY A 171 6.96 -13.99 -25.79
CA GLY A 171 7.11 -14.88 -26.96
C GLY A 171 7.32 -14.16 -28.30
N ILE A 172 7.06 -12.86 -28.37
CA ILE A 172 7.24 -12.05 -29.60
C ILE A 172 8.72 -11.96 -30.01
N SER A 173 9.65 -12.00 -29.05
CA SER A 173 11.09 -12.04 -29.33
C SER A 173 11.51 -13.30 -30.11
N HIS A 174 10.89 -14.45 -29.86
CA HIS A 174 11.17 -15.70 -30.59
C HIS A 174 10.55 -15.69 -31.99
N ILE A 175 9.43 -14.97 -32.18
CA ILE A 175 8.82 -14.70 -33.48
C ILE A 175 9.71 -13.76 -34.31
N TYR A 176 10.34 -12.76 -33.69
CA TYR A 176 11.26 -11.84 -34.36
C TYR A 176 12.55 -12.51 -34.91
N LEU A 177 12.92 -13.67 -34.35
CA LEU A 177 14.04 -14.50 -34.79
C LEU A 177 13.63 -15.62 -35.78
N GLY A 178 12.37 -15.65 -36.24
CA GLY A 178 11.88 -16.58 -37.27
C GLY A 178 11.34 -17.91 -36.74
N LYS A 179 11.38 -18.18 -35.42
CA LYS A 179 10.89 -19.43 -34.84
C LYS A 179 9.46 -19.31 -34.31
N ILE A 180 8.52 -19.15 -35.25
CA ILE A 180 7.08 -19.01 -35.01
C ILE A 180 6.48 -20.09 -34.09
N PRO A 181 6.72 -21.41 -34.29
CA PRO A 181 6.07 -22.44 -33.46
C PRO A 181 6.56 -22.44 -32.00
N LYS A 182 7.82 -22.09 -31.75
CA LYS A 182 8.36 -22.00 -30.38
C LYS A 182 7.87 -20.74 -29.66
N GLY A 183 7.73 -19.63 -30.38
CA GLY A 183 7.15 -18.39 -29.85
C GLY A 183 5.69 -18.56 -29.44
N ILE A 184 4.88 -19.21 -30.29
CA ILE A 184 3.47 -19.54 -29.98
C ILE A 184 3.34 -20.48 -28.78
N GLY A 185 4.22 -21.48 -28.64
CA GLY A 185 4.21 -22.36 -27.47
C GLY A 185 4.45 -21.60 -26.16
N ILE A 186 5.43 -20.68 -26.16
CA ILE A 186 5.74 -19.85 -24.99
C ILE A 186 4.62 -18.84 -24.70
N LEU A 187 3.99 -18.28 -25.73
CA LEU A 187 2.86 -17.37 -25.60
C LEU A 187 1.64 -18.06 -24.99
N ALA A 188 1.30 -19.27 -25.45
CA ALA A 188 0.18 -20.04 -24.91
C ALA A 188 0.39 -20.40 -23.43
N VAL A 189 1.61 -20.82 -23.06
CA VAL A 189 1.97 -21.10 -21.66
C VAL A 189 1.86 -19.84 -20.80
N SER A 190 2.26 -18.68 -21.34
CA SER A 190 2.18 -17.39 -20.61
C SER A 190 0.73 -16.98 -20.34
N PHE A 191 -0.17 -17.16 -21.32
CA PHE A 191 -1.61 -16.90 -21.13
C PHE A 191 -2.26 -17.82 -20.10
N ILE A 192 -1.91 -19.11 -20.10
CA ILE A 192 -2.39 -20.07 -19.10
C ILE A 192 -1.90 -19.65 -17.70
N LEU A 193 -0.64 -19.27 -17.57
CA LEU A 193 -0.04 -18.89 -16.29
C LEU A 193 -0.65 -17.58 -15.73
N ILE A 194 -0.87 -16.59 -16.60
CA ILE A 194 -1.55 -15.32 -16.25
C ILE A 194 -3.01 -15.57 -15.87
N GLY A 195 -3.73 -16.42 -16.61
CA GLY A 195 -5.12 -16.78 -16.31
C GLY A 195 -5.26 -17.49 -14.96
N VAL A 196 -4.35 -18.42 -14.65
CA VAL A 196 -4.30 -19.09 -13.35
C VAL A 196 -3.98 -18.08 -12.23
N ALA A 197 -2.97 -17.23 -12.40
CA ALA A 197 -2.63 -16.21 -11.41
C ALA A 197 -3.78 -15.22 -11.17
N GLY A 198 -4.45 -14.76 -12.22
CA GLY A 198 -5.62 -13.88 -12.14
C GLY A 198 -6.80 -14.51 -11.39
N TYR A 199 -7.08 -15.80 -11.65
CA TYR A 199 -8.11 -16.56 -10.93
C TYR A 199 -7.82 -16.66 -9.43
N PHE A 200 -6.56 -16.90 -9.04
CA PHE A 200 -6.16 -16.93 -7.64
C PHE A 200 -6.27 -15.56 -6.94
N VAL A 201 -5.94 -14.47 -7.66
CA VAL A 201 -6.11 -13.11 -7.13
C VAL A 201 -7.59 -12.77 -6.95
N ASP A 202 -8.45 -13.13 -7.90
CA ASP A 202 -9.91 -12.89 -7.82
C ASP A 202 -10.57 -13.62 -6.64
N ILE A 203 -10.21 -14.89 -6.42
CA ILE A 203 -10.64 -15.65 -5.22
C ILE A 203 -10.19 -14.96 -3.93
N THR A 204 -8.96 -14.45 -3.91
CA THR A 204 -8.38 -13.81 -2.72
C THR A 204 -9.05 -12.46 -2.40
N VAL A 205 -9.46 -11.71 -3.42
CA VAL A 205 -10.17 -10.43 -3.27
C VAL A 205 -11.65 -10.63 -2.90
N SER A 206 -12.28 -11.72 -3.37
CA SER A 206 -13.69 -12.04 -3.12
C SER A 206 -13.98 -12.51 -1.68
N GLN A 207 -13.04 -13.21 -1.03
CA GLN A 207 -13.21 -13.77 0.32
C GLN A 207 -12.72 -12.78 1.40
N ASN A 208 -13.42 -11.67 1.61
CA ASN A 208 -13.12 -10.75 2.70
C ASN A 208 -13.88 -11.13 3.99
N MET A 209 -13.47 -12.20 4.68
CA MET A 209 -13.78 -12.41 6.11
C MET A 209 -13.04 -13.63 6.71
N LEU A 210 -12.07 -13.31 7.58
CA LEU A 210 -11.73 -14.02 8.83
C LEU A 210 -11.60 -15.56 8.77
N ASN A 211 -10.47 -16.06 8.23
CA ASN A 211 -9.63 -17.11 8.84
C ASN A 211 -8.67 -17.73 7.80
N LEU A 212 -7.46 -17.20 7.59
CA LEU A 212 -6.45 -17.89 6.74
C LEU A 212 -5.02 -17.32 6.78
N LEU A 213 -4.47 -16.99 7.95
CA LEU A 213 -3.02 -16.71 8.08
C LEU A 213 -2.13 -17.87 7.53
N SER A 214 -2.71 -19.07 7.35
CA SER A 214 -2.02 -20.35 7.17
C SER A 214 -1.96 -20.92 5.73
N ILE A 215 -2.67 -20.37 4.74
CA ILE A 215 -2.55 -20.80 3.32
C ILE A 215 -1.85 -19.71 2.48
N LEU A 216 -1.95 -18.44 2.91
CA LEU A 216 -1.53 -17.27 2.14
C LEU A 216 -0.01 -17.12 1.91
N HIS A 217 0.86 -17.54 2.82
CA HIS A 217 2.29 -17.29 2.65
C HIS A 217 3.00 -18.31 1.73
N SER A 218 2.47 -19.53 1.59
CA SER A 218 3.15 -20.58 0.81
C SER A 218 2.67 -20.68 -0.64
N PHE A 219 1.42 -20.30 -0.95
CA PHE A 219 0.87 -20.47 -2.30
C PHE A 219 0.85 -19.19 -3.15
N GLY A 220 0.96 -17.98 -2.57
CA GLY A 220 1.02 -16.73 -3.34
C GLY A 220 2.43 -16.38 -3.82
N ILE A 221 3.45 -16.71 -3.03
CA ILE A 221 4.86 -16.42 -3.35
C ILE A 221 5.37 -17.35 -4.44
N VAL A 222 4.97 -18.62 -4.44
CA VAL A 222 5.48 -19.63 -5.39
C VAL A 222 5.13 -19.31 -6.84
N PRO A 223 3.89 -18.91 -7.20
CA PRO A 223 3.56 -18.43 -8.54
C PRO A 223 4.30 -17.15 -8.91
N LEU A 224 4.48 -16.23 -7.96
CA LEU A 224 5.16 -14.96 -8.20
C LEU A 224 6.65 -15.18 -8.50
N VAL A 225 7.34 -15.96 -7.64
CA VAL A 225 8.75 -16.34 -7.81
C VAL A 225 8.93 -17.22 -9.05
N GLY A 226 8.00 -18.14 -9.31
CA GLY A 226 7.97 -18.93 -10.53
C GLY A 226 7.82 -18.07 -11.78
N TYR A 227 6.94 -17.08 -11.75
CA TYR A 227 6.74 -16.11 -12.84
C TYR A 227 8.00 -15.27 -13.07
N PHE A 228 8.59 -14.70 -12.00
CA PHE A 228 9.84 -13.94 -12.10
C PHE A 228 11.02 -14.80 -12.57
N GLY A 229 11.11 -16.05 -12.13
CA GLY A 229 12.12 -17.00 -12.59
C GLY A 229 11.96 -17.37 -14.06
N PHE A 230 10.73 -17.64 -14.49
CA PHE A 230 10.40 -17.91 -15.89
C PHE A 230 10.67 -16.69 -16.77
N PHE A 231 10.36 -15.49 -16.27
CA PHE A 231 10.63 -14.22 -16.93
C PHE A 231 12.14 -13.98 -17.12
N ALA A 232 12.93 -14.17 -16.07
CA ALA A 232 14.38 -14.05 -16.13
C ALA A 232 15.00 -15.10 -17.09
N TRP A 233 14.51 -16.35 -17.04
CA TRP A 233 14.93 -17.40 -17.96
C TRP A 233 14.62 -17.05 -19.42
N GLN A 234 13.43 -16.52 -19.69
CA GLN A 234 13.01 -16.12 -21.03
C GLN A 234 13.92 -15.04 -21.63
N ILE A 235 14.33 -14.05 -20.84
CA ILE A 235 15.27 -13.00 -21.25
C ILE A 235 16.63 -13.60 -21.59
N PHE A 236 17.13 -14.53 -20.76
CA PHE A 236 18.42 -15.17 -20.98
C PHE A 236 18.43 -16.08 -22.22
N ASP A 237 17.38 -16.87 -22.42
CA ASP A 237 17.25 -17.74 -23.59
C ASP A 237 17.15 -16.94 -24.90
N ALA A 238 16.37 -15.85 -24.91
CA ALA A 238 16.28 -14.94 -26.05
C ALA A 238 17.66 -14.32 -26.41
N ARG A 239 18.42 -13.90 -25.39
CA ARG A 239 19.78 -13.36 -25.58
C ARG A 239 20.74 -14.41 -26.14
N ARG A 240 20.70 -15.65 -25.62
CA ARG A 240 21.54 -16.76 -26.10
C ARG A 240 21.22 -17.13 -27.54
N LEU A 241 19.95 -17.14 -27.92
CA LEU A 241 19.50 -17.40 -29.29
C LEU A 241 19.93 -16.31 -30.27
N CYS A 242 19.84 -15.03 -29.87
CA CYS A 242 20.34 -13.91 -30.65
C CYS A 242 21.85 -14.01 -30.89
N LEU A 243 22.63 -14.38 -29.86
CA LEU A 243 24.07 -14.60 -30.00
C LEU A 243 24.39 -15.75 -30.96
N LYS A 244 23.66 -16.87 -30.87
CA LYS A 244 23.84 -18.03 -31.76
C LYS A 244 23.47 -17.70 -33.20
N TYR A 245 22.41 -16.93 -33.40
CA TYR A 245 22.00 -16.44 -34.72
C TYR A 245 23.05 -15.50 -35.32
N ASN A 246 23.48 -14.49 -34.57
CA ASN A 246 24.48 -13.53 -35.06
C ASN A 246 25.83 -14.20 -35.35
N LYS A 247 26.24 -15.18 -34.54
CA LYS A 247 27.45 -15.98 -34.78
C LYS A 247 27.34 -16.81 -36.06
N TYR A 248 26.19 -17.43 -36.31
CA TYR A 248 25.98 -18.21 -37.52
C TYR A 248 25.96 -17.34 -38.79
N VAL A 249 25.32 -16.17 -38.71
CA VAL A 249 25.28 -15.21 -39.82
C VAL A 249 26.67 -14.61 -40.09
N SER A 250 27.45 -14.31 -39.05
CA SER A 250 28.82 -13.82 -39.21
C SER A 250 29.77 -14.87 -39.81
N GLU A 251 29.59 -16.15 -39.48
CA GLU A 251 30.47 -17.23 -39.96
C GLU A 251 30.10 -17.74 -41.35
N ARG A 252 28.80 -17.75 -41.71
CA ARG A 252 28.32 -18.43 -42.93
C ARG A 252 27.79 -17.49 -44.00
N GLY A 253 27.55 -16.22 -43.69
CA GLY A 253 26.94 -15.24 -44.60
C GLY A 253 25.55 -15.64 -45.11
N LYS A 254 24.93 -16.66 -44.52
CA LYS A 254 23.67 -17.28 -44.94
C LYS A 254 22.73 -17.43 -43.74
N LEU A 255 21.43 -17.47 -44.03
CA LEU A 255 20.41 -17.78 -43.03
C LEU A 255 20.65 -19.18 -42.44
N PRO A 256 20.55 -19.35 -41.11
CA PRO A 256 20.67 -20.67 -40.52
C PRO A 256 19.59 -21.63 -41.05
N PRO A 257 19.92 -22.91 -41.28
CA PRO A 257 19.02 -23.91 -41.86
C PRO A 257 17.82 -24.29 -40.96
N TRP A 258 17.76 -23.71 -39.76
CA TRP A 258 16.64 -23.86 -38.82
C TRP A 258 15.72 -22.63 -38.81
N TRP A 259 15.68 -21.90 -39.93
CA TRP A 259 14.65 -20.91 -40.26
C TRP A 259 13.39 -21.62 -40.74
#